data_AF-A0A9X2U4V4-F1
#
_entry.id   AF-A0A9X2U4V4-F1
#
_cell.length_a   1.000
_cell.length_b   1.000
_cell.length_c   1.000
_cell.angle_alpha   90.00
_cell.angle_beta   90.00
_cell.angle_gamma   90.00
#
_symmetry.space_group_name_H-M   'P 1'
#
loop_
_entity.id
_entity.type
_entity.pdbx_description
1 polymer ?
#
loop_
_entity_poly.entity_id
_entity_poly.type
_entity_poly.pdbx_seq_one_letter_code
_entity_poly.pdbx_strand_id
1 'polypeptide(L)'
;CLVNGFGAIHKTLTGAFLLSNRLRSARQTGSERFTELPVLNRPSSPPRPMKFDWHDEKRKSNIEKHDLDFLDAIQVFEEEHFMEDRTREEEWETRKAIIGPLPEADVPGHWSGNLIVVVFTPRNDTIRIISARRASTDERRCYERHVG
;
A
#
# COMPACT_ATOMS: atom_id res chain seq x y z
N CYS A 1 44.36 -24.20 -25.53
CA CYS A 1 45.38 -24.69 -24.58
C CYS A 1 44.86 -24.37 -23.18
N LEU A 2 44.14 -25.24 -22.45
CA LEU A 2 44.58 -26.50 -21.82
C LEU A 2 45.96 -26.33 -21.15
N VAL A 3 46.00 -26.11 -19.83
CA VAL A 3 46.42 -27.05 -18.76
C VAL A 3 46.46 -26.31 -17.41
N ASN A 4 45.65 -26.72 -16.43
CA ASN A 4 45.96 -27.59 -15.29
C ASN A 4 46.62 -26.90 -14.08
N GLY A 5 45.96 -27.06 -12.92
CA GLY A 5 46.48 -26.76 -11.59
C GLY A 5 45.69 -27.52 -10.53
N PHE A 6 45.74 -28.84 -10.56
CA PHE A 6 45.23 -29.73 -9.52
C PHE A 6 46.26 -29.86 -8.40
N GLY A 7 45.87 -29.55 -7.16
CA GLY A 7 46.63 -29.86 -5.94
C GLY A 7 45.73 -30.64 -4.97
N ALA A 8 45.82 -31.97 -5.04
CA ALA A 8 45.45 -32.87 -3.93
C ALA A 8 46.67 -32.93 -2.97
N ILE A 9 46.71 -33.45 -1.73
CA ILE A 9 46.08 -34.55 -0.99
C ILE A 9 46.44 -34.22 0.50
N HIS A 10 45.63 -34.42 1.54
CA HIS A 10 45.65 -35.65 2.34
C HIS A 10 44.52 -35.72 3.38
N LYS A 11 43.96 -36.93 3.45
CA LYS A 11 42.95 -37.43 4.38
C LYS A 11 43.58 -37.89 5.69
N THR A 12 42.82 -37.79 6.78
CA THR A 12 42.64 -38.82 7.84
C THR A 12 41.56 -38.29 8.81
N LEU A 13 40.31 -38.79 8.77
CA LEU A 13 39.76 -39.99 9.42
C LEU A 13 39.91 -40.03 10.94
N THR A 14 38.76 -39.98 11.64
CA THR A 14 38.31 -40.72 12.85
C THR A 14 37.11 -39.94 13.40
N GLY A 15 35.92 -40.43 13.75
CA GLY A 15 35.22 -41.73 13.77
C GLY A 15 33.80 -41.37 14.27
N ALA A 16 32.71 -41.75 13.62
CA ALA A 16 32.03 -43.05 13.73
C ALA A 16 31.40 -43.29 15.13
N PHE A 17 30.06 -43.21 15.23
CA PHE A 17 29.13 -44.28 15.65
C PHE A 17 27.76 -43.67 16.05
N LEU A 18 26.68 -43.98 15.30
CA LEU A 18 25.62 -44.98 15.61
C LEU A 18 24.65 -44.48 16.71
N LEU A 19 23.33 -44.69 16.72
CA LEU A 19 22.42 -45.52 15.94
C LEU A 19 20.98 -45.03 16.20
N SER A 20 20.18 -44.95 15.13
CA SER A 20 18.83 -45.54 14.98
C SER A 20 17.64 -45.28 15.95
N ASN A 21 16.47 -45.32 15.27
CA ASN A 21 15.13 -45.72 15.73
C ASN A 21 14.30 -44.61 16.40
N ARG A 22 13.01 -44.42 16.10
CA ARG A 22 12.01 -45.38 15.62
C ARG A 22 10.76 -44.62 15.14
N LEU A 23 10.16 -45.09 14.06
CA LEU A 23 8.76 -44.81 13.70
C LEU A 23 7.80 -45.30 14.80
N ARG A 24 6.77 -44.50 15.13
CA ARG A 24 5.45 -45.02 15.46
C ARG A 24 4.34 -43.98 15.31
N SER A 25 3.39 -44.34 14.44
CA SER A 25 2.03 -43.85 14.33
C SER A 25 1.29 -43.89 15.68
N ALA A 26 0.45 -42.89 15.98
CA ALA A 26 -0.99 -43.07 16.13
C ALA A 26 -1.68 -41.89 16.86
N ARG A 27 -2.92 -41.63 16.41
CA ARG A 27 -4.14 -41.20 17.15
C ARG A 27 -4.74 -39.85 16.71
N GLN A 28 -5.74 -39.97 15.83
CA GLN A 28 -6.97 -39.21 15.92
C GLN A 28 -7.58 -39.39 17.32
N THR A 29 -7.89 -38.30 18.01
CA THR A 29 -9.08 -38.07 18.86
C THR A 29 -8.83 -36.83 19.72
N GLY A 30 -9.70 -35.83 19.63
CA GLY A 30 -9.65 -34.71 20.57
C GLY A 30 -10.38 -33.50 20.06
N SER A 31 -11.69 -33.45 20.30
CA SER A 31 -12.50 -32.25 20.24
C SER A 31 -11.88 -31.17 21.12
N GLU A 32 -11.14 -30.24 20.52
CA GLU A 32 -10.81 -28.99 21.20
C GLU A 32 -11.98 -28.04 21.00
N ARG A 33 -12.79 -28.01 22.05
CA ARG A 33 -13.76 -26.96 22.35
C ARG A 33 -13.09 -25.61 22.09
N PHE A 34 -13.49 -24.97 21.00
CA PHE A 34 -13.29 -23.54 20.82
C PHE A 34 -14.07 -22.85 21.94
N THR A 35 -13.38 -22.60 23.05
CA THR A 35 -13.88 -21.77 24.14
C THR A 35 -14.19 -20.41 23.52
N GLU A 36 -15.47 -20.08 23.45
CA GLU A 36 -15.97 -18.79 23.00
C GLU A 36 -15.23 -17.69 23.78
N LEU A 37 -14.44 -16.88 23.08
CA LEU A 37 -13.86 -15.69 23.68
C LEU A 37 -15.00 -14.73 24.06
N PRO A 38 -14.98 -14.15 25.27
CA PRO A 38 -16.05 -13.28 25.73
C PRO A 38 -16.15 -12.08 24.78
N VAL A 39 -17.38 -11.82 24.34
CA VAL A 39 -17.77 -10.77 23.40
C VAL A 39 -17.46 -9.41 24.02
N LEU A 40 -16.22 -8.94 23.88
CA LEU A 40 -15.88 -7.57 24.21
C LEU A 40 -16.66 -6.68 23.24
N ASN A 41 -17.51 -5.79 23.77
CA ASN A 41 -18.23 -4.74 23.06
C ASN A 41 -17.56 -4.36 21.73
N ARG A 42 -17.97 -4.98 20.63
CA ARG A 42 -17.54 -4.57 19.30
C ARG A 42 -18.40 -3.36 18.96
N PRO A 43 -17.84 -2.15 18.80
CA PRO A 43 -18.62 -1.03 18.28
C PRO A 43 -19.27 -1.47 16.97
N SER A 44 -20.57 -1.21 16.81
CA SER A 44 -21.47 -1.81 15.81
C SER A 44 -21.21 -1.40 14.35
N SER A 45 -20.00 -0.96 14.03
CA SER A 45 -19.44 -0.90 12.68
C SER A 45 -17.94 -0.68 12.82
N PRO A 46 -17.07 -1.46 12.15
CA PRO A 46 -15.75 -0.90 11.82
C PRO A 46 -16.00 0.42 11.07
N PRO A 47 -15.18 1.48 11.24
CA PRO A 47 -15.25 2.63 10.36
C PRO A 47 -15.29 2.07 8.93
N ARG A 48 -16.35 2.40 8.19
CA ARG A 48 -16.57 1.85 6.86
C ARG A 48 -15.26 2.06 6.09
N PRO A 49 -14.59 1.00 5.58
CA PRO A 49 -13.42 1.22 4.77
C PRO A 49 -13.88 2.11 3.63
N MET A 50 -13.29 3.30 3.50
CA MET A 50 -13.59 4.18 2.39
C MET A 50 -13.34 3.37 1.13
N LYS A 51 -14.39 3.11 0.35
CA LYS A 51 -14.27 2.30 -0.85
C LYS A 51 -13.69 3.19 -1.92
N PHE A 52 -12.56 2.83 -2.49
CA PHE A 52 -11.99 3.55 -3.61
C PHE A 52 -12.32 2.83 -4.91
N ASP A 53 -12.74 3.60 -5.92
CA ASP A 53 -13.07 3.10 -7.25
C ASP A 53 -12.34 3.93 -8.32
N TRP A 54 -11.91 3.28 -9.39
CA TRP A 54 -11.28 3.93 -10.53
C TRP A 54 -11.42 3.05 -11.77
N HIS A 55 -11.33 3.67 -12.94
CA HIS A 55 -11.20 2.91 -14.18
C HIS A 55 -9.74 2.49 -14.39
N ASP A 56 -9.49 1.20 -14.63
CA ASP A 56 -8.12 0.68 -14.84
C ASP A 56 -7.42 1.35 -16.03
N GLU A 57 -8.16 1.67 -17.09
CA GLU A 57 -7.63 2.42 -18.23
C GLU A 57 -7.18 3.84 -17.82
N LYS A 58 -7.95 4.50 -16.94
CA LYS A 58 -7.59 5.81 -16.40
C LYS A 58 -6.39 5.72 -15.49
N ARG A 59 -6.31 4.69 -14.64
CA ARG A 59 -5.16 4.44 -13.77
C ARG A 59 -3.87 4.29 -14.60
N LYS A 60 -3.89 3.43 -15.63
CA LYS A 60 -2.74 3.24 -16.53
C LYS A 60 -2.34 4.55 -17.21
N SER A 61 -3.30 5.27 -17.81
CA SER A 61 -3.03 6.56 -18.43
C SER A 61 -2.54 7.63 -17.44
N ASN A 62 -2.93 7.55 -16.16
CA ASN A 62 -2.46 8.48 -15.13
C ASN A 62 -1.01 8.19 -14.76
N ILE A 63 -0.68 6.92 -14.54
CA ILE A 63 0.71 6.49 -14.28
C ILE A 63 1.62 6.92 -15.45
N GLU A 64 1.21 6.69 -16.70
CA GLU A 64 2.01 7.09 -17.87
C GLU A 64 2.21 8.60 -18.01
N LYS A 65 1.26 9.42 -17.56
CA LYS A 65 1.29 10.89 -17.71
C LYS A 65 1.88 11.61 -16.51
N HIS A 66 1.72 11.03 -15.34
CA HIS A 66 1.96 11.68 -14.06
C HIS A 66 2.82 10.85 -13.13
N ASP A 67 3.34 9.69 -13.54
CA ASP A 67 4.21 8.82 -12.73
C ASP A 67 3.69 8.56 -11.31
N LEU A 68 2.37 8.50 -11.17
CA LEU A 68 1.70 8.33 -9.89
C LEU A 68 0.55 7.35 -9.99
N ASP A 69 0.58 6.34 -9.12
CA ASP A 69 -0.47 5.36 -8.99
C ASP A 69 -1.60 5.90 -8.11
N PHE A 70 -2.83 5.52 -8.44
CA PHE A 70 -4.00 5.78 -7.61
C PHE A 70 -3.93 5.05 -6.27
N LEU A 71 -3.26 3.90 -6.19
CA LEU A 71 -3.06 3.20 -4.92
C LEU A 71 -2.22 4.04 -3.96
N ASP A 72 -1.14 4.63 -4.44
CA ASP A 72 -0.28 5.49 -3.62
C ASP A 72 -1.02 6.78 -3.25
N ALA A 73 -1.79 7.31 -4.21
CA ALA A 73 -2.63 8.49 -4.03
C ALA A 73 -3.68 8.35 -2.91
N ILE A 74 -4.09 7.13 -2.55
CA ILE A 74 -5.06 6.91 -1.47
C ILE A 74 -4.46 7.26 -0.10
N GLN A 75 -3.14 7.15 0.06
CA GLN A 75 -2.48 7.44 1.33
C GLN A 75 -2.64 8.90 1.76
N VAL A 76 -2.84 9.81 0.81
CA VAL A 76 -3.11 11.23 1.11
C VAL A 76 -4.40 11.46 1.89
N PHE A 77 -5.34 10.50 1.84
CA PHE A 77 -6.59 10.58 2.60
C PHE A 77 -6.39 10.18 4.07
N GLU A 78 -5.30 9.50 4.40
CA GLU A 78 -4.95 9.07 5.77
C GLU A 78 -4.08 10.10 6.48
N GLU A 79 -3.25 10.81 5.72
CA GLU A 79 -2.37 11.88 6.21
C GLU A 79 -3.10 13.22 6.38
N GLU A 80 -2.43 14.19 7.01
CA GLU A 80 -2.94 15.57 7.09
C GLU A 80 -3.03 16.18 5.68
N HIS A 81 -4.23 16.63 5.32
CA HIS A 81 -4.54 17.04 3.96
C HIS A 81 -5.43 18.26 3.92
N PHE A 82 -5.31 19.02 2.82
CA PHE A 82 -6.17 20.13 2.49
C PHE A 82 -7.17 19.71 1.40
N MET A 83 -8.46 19.90 1.65
CA MET A 83 -9.50 19.61 0.66
C MET A 83 -10.04 20.90 0.06
N GLU A 84 -10.03 20.96 -1.27
CA GLU A 84 -10.56 22.06 -2.07
C GLU A 84 -11.79 21.57 -2.86
N ASP A 85 -12.88 22.34 -2.80
CA ASP A 85 -14.04 22.09 -3.65
C ASP A 85 -13.77 22.66 -5.05
N ARG A 86 -13.76 21.79 -6.06
CA ARG A 86 -13.60 22.14 -7.48
C ARG A 86 -14.86 21.88 -8.28
N THR A 87 -16.00 21.76 -7.60
CA THR A 87 -17.31 21.61 -8.24
C THR A 87 -17.60 22.90 -9.01
N ARG A 88 -17.79 22.77 -10.32
CA ARG A 88 -18.25 23.87 -11.15
C ARG A 88 -19.75 24.01 -10.98
N GLU A 89 -20.28 25.23 -10.86
CA GLU A 89 -21.72 25.51 -10.63
C GLU A 89 -22.65 24.84 -11.67
N GLU A 90 -22.14 24.57 -12.87
CA GLU A 90 -22.86 23.95 -13.98
C GLU A 90 -22.84 22.41 -13.95
N GLU A 91 -22.10 21.79 -13.02
CA GLU A 91 -21.96 20.35 -12.93
C GLU A 91 -22.87 19.75 -11.86
N TRP A 92 -23.62 18.71 -12.26
CA TRP A 92 -24.46 17.92 -11.35
C TRP A 92 -23.64 16.97 -10.45
N GLU A 93 -22.32 16.86 -10.68
CA GLU A 93 -21.43 16.00 -9.91
C GLU A 93 -20.42 16.83 -9.12
N THR A 94 -20.36 16.61 -7.81
CA THR A 94 -19.36 17.24 -6.93
C THR A 94 -17.96 16.74 -7.29
N ARG A 95 -17.05 17.65 -7.59
CA ARG A 95 -15.63 17.33 -7.79
C ARG A 95 -14.82 17.97 -6.69
N LYS A 96 -14.09 17.13 -5.96
CA LYS A 96 -13.21 17.58 -4.89
C LYS A 96 -11.78 17.30 -5.28
N ALA A 97 -10.89 18.19 -4.86
CA ALA A 97 -9.46 17.97 -4.91
C ALA A 97 -8.94 17.86 -3.48
N ILE A 98 -8.07 16.89 -3.22
CA ILE A 98 -7.33 16.77 -1.97
C ILE A 98 -5.86 17.01 -2.29
N ILE A 99 -5.23 17.84 -1.48
CA ILE A 99 -3.82 18.20 -1.57
C ILE A 99 -3.17 17.74 -0.29
N GLY A 100 -2.12 16.93 -0.39
CA GLY A 100 -1.41 16.46 0.79
C GLY A 100 -0.10 15.77 0.46
N PRO A 101 0.68 15.43 1.49
CA PRO A 101 1.96 14.77 1.34
C PRO A 101 1.78 13.28 1.02
N LEU A 102 2.71 12.77 0.22
CA LEU A 102 2.92 11.34 -0.01
C LEU A 102 4.14 10.89 0.81
N PRO A 103 4.17 9.63 1.29
CA PRO A 103 5.36 9.08 1.95
C PRO A 103 6.58 9.12 1.03
N GLU A 104 7.76 9.43 1.57
CA GLU A 104 9.00 9.53 0.79
C GLU A 104 9.34 8.25 0.01
N ALA A 105 8.87 7.09 0.48
CA ALA A 105 9.07 5.81 -0.19
C ALA A 105 8.34 5.69 -1.53
N ASP A 106 7.20 6.38 -1.68
CA ASP A 106 6.34 6.31 -2.86
C ASP A 106 6.50 7.53 -3.77
N VAL A 107 7.24 8.55 -3.32
CA VAL A 107 7.54 9.73 -4.13
C VAL A 107 8.56 9.37 -5.21
N PRO A 108 8.26 9.62 -6.50
CA PRO A 108 9.24 9.43 -7.56
C PRO A 108 10.47 10.32 -7.33
N GLY A 109 11.67 9.73 -7.36
CA GLY A 109 12.92 10.45 -7.03
C GLY A 109 13.25 11.65 -7.92
N HIS A 110 12.57 11.82 -9.05
CA HIS A 110 12.70 12.98 -9.93
C HIS A 110 11.78 14.16 -9.53
N TRP A 111 10.96 14.02 -8.48
CA TRP A 111 10.04 15.06 -8.03
C TRP A 111 10.69 16.04 -7.05
N SER A 112 10.41 17.32 -7.24
CA SER A 112 10.76 18.36 -6.27
C SER A 112 9.65 18.47 -5.22
N GLY A 113 9.70 17.59 -4.21
CA GLY A 113 8.80 17.54 -3.05
C GLY A 113 7.75 16.43 -3.12
N ASN A 114 7.07 16.20 -1.99
CA ASN A 114 6.16 15.06 -1.79
C ASN A 114 4.66 15.39 -1.87
N LEU A 115 4.29 16.64 -2.18
CA LEU A 115 2.88 17.03 -2.25
C LEU A 115 2.23 16.59 -3.57
N ILE A 116 1.07 15.96 -3.44
CA ILE A 116 0.23 15.50 -4.54
C ILE A 116 -1.16 16.12 -4.47
N VAL A 117 -1.82 16.13 -5.62
CA VAL A 117 -3.20 16.56 -5.77
C VAL A 117 -3.99 15.41 -6.38
N VAL A 118 -5.01 14.96 -5.66
CA VAL A 118 -5.91 13.91 -6.11
C VAL A 118 -7.28 14.52 -6.34
N VAL A 119 -7.78 14.38 -7.56
CA VAL A 119 -9.11 14.82 -7.95
C VAL A 119 -10.04 13.63 -7.92
N PHE A 120 -11.11 13.73 -7.16
CA PHE A 120 -12.07 12.65 -6.96
C PHE A 120 -13.51 13.16 -6.89
N THR A 121 -14.44 12.25 -7.12
CA THR A 121 -15.86 12.49 -6.91
C THR A 121 -16.37 11.56 -5.82
N PRO A 122 -16.89 12.08 -4.69
CA PRO A 122 -17.54 11.27 -3.68
C PRO A 122 -18.89 10.75 -4.20
N ARG A 123 -19.15 9.45 -4.06
CA ARG A 123 -20.41 8.79 -4.41
C ARG A 123 -20.87 7.90 -3.25
N ASN A 124 -21.78 8.41 -2.43
CA ASN A 124 -22.26 7.73 -1.21
C ASN A 124 -21.08 7.32 -0.31
N ASP A 125 -20.76 6.02 -0.28
CA ASP A 125 -19.68 5.44 0.52
C ASP A 125 -18.42 5.10 -0.30
N THR A 126 -18.39 5.50 -1.58
CA THR A 126 -17.29 5.23 -2.51
C THR A 126 -16.67 6.53 -3.01
N ILE A 127 -15.35 6.62 -2.96
CA ILE A 127 -14.55 7.70 -3.56
C ILE A 127 -14.09 7.23 -4.92
N ARG A 128 -14.54 7.90 -5.98
CA ARG A 128 -14.08 7.63 -7.33
C ARG A 128 -12.93 8.55 -7.70
N ILE A 129 -11.73 8.00 -7.81
CA ILE A 129 -10.53 8.76 -8.20
C ILE A 129 -10.58 9.00 -9.70
N ILE A 130 -10.43 10.26 -10.10
CA ILE A 130 -10.48 10.70 -11.50
C ILE A 130 -9.06 10.93 -12.03
N SER A 131 -8.22 11.59 -11.24
CA SER A 131 -6.83 11.89 -11.59
C SER A 131 -6.02 12.13 -10.32
N ALA A 132 -4.73 11.81 -10.39
CA ALA A 132 -3.79 12.08 -9.31
C ALA A 132 -2.49 12.57 -9.94
N ARG A 133 -1.98 13.70 -9.47
CA ARG A 133 -0.80 14.35 -10.04
C ARG A 133 0.03 15.04 -8.97
N ARG A 134 1.26 15.39 -9.32
CA ARG A 134 2.07 16.27 -8.49
C ARG A 134 1.39 17.62 -8.28
N ALA A 135 1.47 18.14 -7.05
CA ALA A 135 1.04 19.50 -6.75
C ALA A 135 1.88 20.53 -7.53
N SER A 136 1.22 21.57 -8.05
CA SER A 136 1.91 22.73 -8.61
C SER A 136 2.55 23.57 -7.50
N THR A 137 3.45 24.49 -7.86
CA THR A 137 4.06 25.42 -6.90
C THR A 137 3.01 26.28 -6.19
N ASP A 138 1.95 26.69 -6.90
CA ASP A 138 0.85 27.47 -6.33
C ASP A 138 0.01 26.63 -5.37
N GLU A 139 -0.28 25.37 -5.71
CA GLU A 139 -1.01 24.43 -4.86
C GLU A 139 -0.23 24.08 -3.59
N ARG A 140 1.09 23.90 -3.70
CA ARG A 140 1.98 23.74 -2.55
C ARG A 140 1.91 24.93 -1.61
N ARG A 141 2.03 26.15 -2.13
CA ARG A 141 1.91 27.37 -1.32
C ARG A 141 0.53 27.50 -0.69
N CYS A 142 -0.52 27.03 -1.36
CA CYS A 142 -1.86 27.01 -0.80
C CYS A 142 -1.95 26.05 0.39
N TYR A 143 -1.42 24.83 0.24
CA TYR A 143 -1.34 23.84 1.31
C TYR A 143 -0.55 24.38 2.51
N GLU A 144 0.65 24.91 2.29
CA GLU A 144 1.52 25.47 3.33
C GLU A 144 0.87 26.62 4.12
N ARG A 145 -0.05 27.39 3.51
CA ARG A 145 -0.78 28.47 4.21
C ARG A 145 -1.96 27.99 5.05
N HIS A 146 -2.55 26.85 4.71
CA HIS A 146 -3.75 26.35 5.38
C HIS A 146 -3.43 25.28 6.42
N VAL A 147 -2.36 24.53 6.22
CA VAL A 147 -1.95 23.40 7.06
C VAL A 147 -0.70 23.72 7.89
N GLY A 148 0.19 24.60 7.39
CA GLY A 148 1.41 25.03 8.11
C GLY A 148 1.16 26.18 9.08
#